data_AF-A0A382BJ68-F1
#
_entry.id   AF-A0A382BJ68-F1
#
_cell.length_a   1.000
_cell.length_b   1.000
_cell.length_c   1.000
_cell.angle_alpha   90.00
_cell.angle_beta   90.00
_cell.angle_gamma   90.00
#
_symmetry.space_group_name_H-M   'P 1'
#
loop_
_entity.id
_entity.type
_entity.pdbx_description
1 polymer ?
#
loop_
_entity_poly.entity_id
_entity_poly.type
_entity_poly.pdbx_seq_one_letter_code
_entity_poly.pdbx_strand_id
1 'polypeptide(L)'
;MTSQNQIRIAMWSGPRNISTAMMRSFENREDTFVIDEPFYAYYLYKTGFDHPGREDVLKAQSTKWEDVVKLIIGKIPEKKLIWYQKHMVHHIVNGRNIAWVKFFNNCLLIRHPKDVIISYAKQSPINGINDLGYLQQVNLFKKIKNITGKYPFVFDAKDVLTNPEKYLRIMCKYFKINFSKKMLNWPQGSRITDGVWSPYWYKNVINSSSFKP
;
A
#
# COMPACT_ATOMS: atom_id res chain seq x y z
N MET A 1 19.86 -15.13 -16.73
CA MET A 1 18.64 -14.39 -17.13
C MET A 1 18.68 -13.03 -16.44
N THR A 2 18.93 -11.99 -17.22
CA THR A 2 19.27 -10.63 -16.78
C THR A 2 18.10 -9.94 -16.05
N SER A 3 18.43 -9.23 -14.97
CA SER A 3 17.56 -8.54 -14.02
C SER A 3 16.86 -7.28 -14.55
N GLN A 4 16.68 -7.14 -15.86
CA GLN A 4 16.40 -5.84 -16.48
C GLN A 4 14.92 -5.45 -16.58
N ASN A 5 13.98 -6.34 -16.21
CA ASN A 5 12.53 -6.08 -16.30
C ASN A 5 11.75 -6.26 -14.98
N GLN A 6 12.42 -6.41 -13.83
CA GLN A 6 11.73 -6.52 -12.54
C GLN A 6 11.40 -5.15 -11.94
N ILE A 7 10.13 -4.90 -11.65
CA ILE A 7 9.64 -3.62 -11.15
C ILE A 7 9.05 -3.81 -9.76
N ARG A 8 9.59 -3.08 -8.78
CA ARG A 8 9.00 -3.00 -7.43
C ARG A 8 8.31 -1.67 -7.27
N ILE A 9 7.07 -1.69 -6.82
CA ILE A 9 6.25 -0.51 -6.55
C ILE A 9 5.98 -0.49 -5.06
N ALA A 10 6.35 0.61 -4.40
CA ALA A 10 5.93 0.89 -3.04
C ALA A 10 4.80 1.91 -3.10
N MET A 11 3.56 1.46 -2.93
CA MET A 11 2.40 2.33 -2.83
C MET A 11 2.16 2.69 -1.36
N TRP A 12 2.48 3.93 -1.02
CA TRP A 12 2.39 4.49 0.31
C TRP A 12 1.05 5.18 0.51
N SER A 13 0.38 4.91 1.63
CA SER A 13 -0.88 5.57 1.95
C SER A 13 -1.09 5.73 3.45
N GLY A 14 -1.91 6.69 3.83
CA GLY A 14 -2.59 6.67 5.13
C GLY A 14 -3.86 5.79 5.07
N PRO A 15 -4.63 5.69 6.17
CA PRO A 15 -5.90 4.98 6.16
C PRO A 15 -6.90 5.64 5.22
N ARG A 16 -7.83 4.85 4.67
CA ARG A 16 -9.00 5.29 3.88
C ARG A 16 -8.67 5.96 2.53
N ASN A 17 -7.48 5.72 1.98
CA ASN A 17 -7.02 6.21 0.67
C ASN A 17 -7.19 5.17 -0.46
N ILE A 18 -8.22 4.31 -0.44
CA ILE A 18 -8.46 3.25 -1.46
C ILE A 18 -7.28 2.28 -1.72
N SER A 19 -6.29 2.21 -0.83
CA SER A 19 -5.05 1.44 -1.06
C SER A 19 -5.31 -0.06 -1.26
N THR A 20 -6.29 -0.64 -0.58
CA THR A 20 -6.67 -2.05 -0.81
C THR A 20 -7.35 -2.26 -2.17
N ALA A 21 -8.16 -1.30 -2.65
CA ALA A 21 -8.74 -1.38 -3.99
C ALA A 21 -7.65 -1.24 -5.08
N MET A 22 -6.65 -0.39 -4.84
CA MET A 22 -5.45 -0.33 -5.69
C MET A 22 -4.69 -1.66 -5.67
N MET A 23 -4.55 -2.30 -4.51
CA MET A 23 -3.95 -3.63 -4.41
C MET A 23 -4.72 -4.65 -5.26
N ARG A 24 -6.07 -4.68 -5.20
CA ARG A 24 -6.91 -5.53 -6.07
C ARG A 24 -6.68 -5.27 -7.55
N SER A 25 -6.61 -4.01 -7.92
CA SER A 25 -6.36 -3.59 -9.31
C SER A 25 -5.03 -4.15 -9.84
N PHE A 26 -3.95 -4.07 -9.05
CA PHE A 26 -2.65 -4.61 -9.43
C PHE A 26 -2.58 -6.14 -9.33
N GLU A 27 -3.21 -6.74 -8.32
CA GLU A 27 -3.31 -8.19 -8.14
C GLU A 27 -3.99 -8.87 -9.34
N ASN A 28 -4.96 -8.20 -9.97
CA ASN A 28 -5.68 -8.78 -11.11
C ASN A 28 -4.87 -8.78 -12.42
N ARG A 29 -3.63 -8.29 -12.42
CA ARG A 29 -2.71 -8.40 -13.56
C ARG A 29 -1.99 -9.74 -13.53
N GLU A 30 -1.79 -10.35 -14.69
CA GLU A 30 -1.10 -11.65 -14.80
C GLU A 30 0.39 -11.58 -14.44
N ASP A 31 1.03 -10.43 -14.67
CA ASP A 31 2.47 -10.20 -14.52
C ASP A 31 2.89 -9.68 -13.13
N THR A 32 1.93 -9.56 -12.22
CA THR A 32 2.10 -8.86 -10.94
C THR A 32 1.85 -9.78 -9.75
N PHE A 33 2.67 -9.63 -8.72
CA PHE A 33 2.42 -10.15 -7.38
C PHE A 33 2.15 -8.98 -6.42
N VAL A 34 1.36 -9.21 -5.37
CA VAL A 34 1.06 -8.20 -4.35
C VAL A 34 1.48 -8.64 -2.96
N ILE A 35 1.78 -7.70 -2.08
CA ILE A 35 1.90 -7.94 -0.64
C ILE A 35 1.18 -6.83 0.13
N ASP A 36 0.45 -7.25 1.15
CA ASP A 36 -0.38 -6.38 1.98
C ASP A 36 0.35 -6.02 3.28
N GLU A 37 0.55 -4.72 3.51
CA GLU A 37 1.10 -4.10 4.73
C GLU A 37 2.21 -4.92 5.43
N PRO A 38 3.37 -5.11 4.79
CA PRO A 38 4.39 -6.05 5.28
C PRO A 38 5.02 -5.67 6.63
N PHE A 39 4.86 -4.41 7.06
CA PHE A 39 5.39 -3.90 8.33
C PHE A 39 4.35 -3.89 9.47
N TYR A 40 3.16 -4.46 9.30
CA TYR A 40 2.08 -4.29 10.27
C TYR A 40 2.38 -4.96 11.62
N ALA A 41 2.88 -6.20 11.64
CA ALA A 41 3.31 -6.84 12.89
C ALA A 41 4.44 -6.08 13.60
N TYR A 42 5.46 -5.64 12.86
CA TYR A 42 6.52 -4.79 13.42
C TYR A 42 5.93 -3.52 14.07
N TYR A 43 5.00 -2.85 13.40
CA TYR A 43 4.34 -1.66 13.92
C TYR A 43 3.60 -1.93 15.22
N LEU A 44 2.74 -2.95 15.25
CA LEU A 44 1.96 -3.28 16.45
C LEU A 44 2.87 -3.75 17.59
N TYR A 45 3.91 -4.53 17.30
CA TYR A 45 4.91 -4.95 18.30
C TYR A 45 5.63 -3.73 18.89
N LYS A 46 6.09 -2.80 18.05
CA LYS A 46 6.91 -1.67 18.50
C LYS A 46 6.12 -0.60 19.25
N THR A 47 4.86 -0.39 18.89
CA THR A 47 4.00 0.66 19.46
C THR A 47 3.15 0.17 20.63
N GLY A 48 2.85 -1.13 20.69
CA GLY A 48 1.91 -1.69 21.67
C GLY A 48 0.45 -1.37 21.35
N PHE A 49 0.13 -0.82 20.17
CA PHE A 49 -1.26 -0.54 19.81
C PHE A 49 -2.10 -1.82 19.79
N ASP A 50 -3.28 -1.72 20.40
CA ASP A 50 -4.27 -2.78 20.40
C ASP A 50 -5.24 -2.59 19.24
N HIS A 51 -4.92 -3.25 18.11
CA HIS A 51 -5.79 -3.29 16.94
C HIS A 51 -6.54 -4.62 16.88
N PRO A 52 -7.76 -4.66 16.29
CA PRO A 52 -8.45 -5.91 16.02
C PRO A 52 -7.56 -6.92 15.29
N GLY A 53 -7.50 -8.16 15.81
CA GLY A 53 -6.67 -9.23 15.26
C GLY A 53 -5.17 -9.10 15.56
N ARG A 54 -4.78 -8.29 16.55
CA ARG A 54 -3.37 -8.04 16.92
C ARG A 54 -2.53 -9.31 17.01
N GLU A 55 -2.98 -10.29 17.79
CA GLU A 55 -2.23 -11.52 18.04
C GLU A 55 -2.05 -12.34 16.77
N ASP A 56 -3.06 -12.37 15.90
CA ASP A 56 -2.97 -13.07 14.61
C ASP A 56 -1.99 -12.36 13.68
N VAL A 57 -1.99 -11.02 13.66
CA VAL A 57 -1.02 -10.22 12.90
C VAL A 57 0.41 -10.51 13.37
N LEU A 58 0.64 -10.51 14.70
CA LEU A 58 1.96 -10.80 15.29
C LEU A 58 2.46 -12.21 14.99
N LYS A 59 1.56 -13.19 14.87
CA LYS A 59 1.90 -14.57 14.48
C LYS A 59 2.16 -14.69 12.98
N ALA A 60 1.46 -13.93 12.14
CA ALA A 60 1.50 -14.06 10.70
C ALA A 60 2.68 -13.34 10.02
N GLN A 61 3.30 -12.34 10.66
CA GLN A 61 4.37 -11.53 10.07
C GLN A 61 5.53 -11.32 11.05
N SER A 62 6.72 -11.02 10.52
CA SER A 62 7.89 -10.74 11.36
C SER A 62 7.73 -9.44 12.14
N THR A 63 8.13 -9.48 13.41
CA THR A 63 8.24 -8.31 14.29
C THR A 63 9.63 -7.66 14.23
N LYS A 64 10.54 -8.17 13.38
CA LYS A 64 11.89 -7.62 13.18
C LYS A 64 11.94 -6.81 11.89
N TRP A 65 12.36 -5.55 12.00
CA TRP A 65 12.39 -4.60 10.89
C TRP A 65 13.23 -5.11 9.71
N GLU A 66 14.41 -5.64 10.03
CA GLU A 66 15.42 -6.08 9.06
C GLU A 66 14.95 -7.29 8.26
N ASP A 67 14.17 -8.19 8.87
CA ASP A 67 13.56 -9.34 8.20
C ASP A 67 12.53 -8.88 7.17
N VAL A 68 11.68 -7.92 7.54
CA VAL A 68 10.69 -7.34 6.63
C VAL A 68 11.38 -6.63 5.46
N VAL A 69 12.42 -5.84 5.74
CA VAL A 69 13.21 -5.18 4.68
C VAL A 69 13.83 -6.21 3.73
N LYS A 70 14.46 -7.27 4.26
CA LYS A 70 15.06 -8.35 3.47
C LYS A 70 14.02 -9.05 2.60
N LEU A 71 12.82 -9.28 3.12
CA LEU A 71 11.70 -9.84 2.37
C LEU A 71 11.34 -8.94 1.19
N ILE A 72 11.00 -7.67 1.45
CA ILE A 72 10.39 -6.80 0.43
C ILE A 72 11.36 -6.36 -0.68
N ILE A 73 12.67 -6.36 -0.43
CA ILE A 73 13.69 -6.10 -1.47
C ILE A 73 14.12 -7.39 -2.19
N GLY A 74 13.71 -8.55 -1.68
CA GLY A 74 14.08 -9.87 -2.18
C GLY A 74 13.51 -10.17 -3.56
N LYS A 75 13.63 -11.44 -3.96
CA LYS A 75 13.13 -11.92 -5.26
C LYS A 75 11.60 -11.77 -5.33
N ILE A 76 11.09 -11.28 -6.46
CA ILE A 76 9.65 -11.19 -6.69
C ILE A 76 9.05 -12.62 -6.65
N PRO A 77 7.99 -12.86 -5.85
CA PRO A 77 7.34 -14.16 -5.75
C PRO A 77 6.73 -14.64 -7.08
N GLU A 78 6.48 -15.95 -7.15
CA GLU A 78 5.75 -16.60 -8.27
C GLU A 78 6.30 -16.32 -9.69
N LYS A 79 7.60 -15.98 -9.80
CA LYS A 79 8.24 -15.61 -11.06
C LYS A 79 7.56 -14.42 -11.77
N LYS A 80 6.81 -13.59 -11.03
CA LYS A 80 6.19 -12.37 -11.56
C LYS A 80 7.26 -11.32 -11.90
N LEU A 81 6.90 -10.37 -12.75
CA LEU A 81 7.77 -9.28 -13.19
C LEU A 81 7.57 -8.03 -12.33
N ILE A 82 6.35 -7.82 -11.84
CA ILE A 82 5.99 -6.66 -11.04
C ILE A 82 5.68 -7.13 -9.61
N TRP A 83 6.19 -6.40 -8.63
CA TRP A 83 5.82 -6.57 -7.24
C TRP A 83 5.23 -5.28 -6.69
N TYR A 84 3.91 -5.27 -6.52
CA TYR A 84 3.19 -4.15 -5.93
C TYR A 84 3.08 -4.36 -4.43
N GLN A 85 3.54 -3.38 -3.65
CA GLN A 85 3.53 -3.45 -2.21
C GLN A 85 2.67 -2.34 -1.64
N LYS A 86 1.63 -2.72 -0.89
CA LYS A 86 0.79 -1.78 -0.17
C LYS A 86 1.44 -1.47 1.17
N HIS A 87 1.85 -0.22 1.35
CA HIS A 87 2.49 0.25 2.57
C HIS A 87 1.65 1.31 3.28
N MET A 88 1.56 1.18 4.60
CA MET A 88 0.95 2.19 5.47
C MET A 88 2.04 3.06 6.07
N VAL A 89 1.89 4.38 5.95
CA VAL A 89 2.90 5.33 6.46
C VAL A 89 3.09 5.24 7.97
N HIS A 90 2.04 4.83 8.71
CA HIS A 90 2.08 4.61 10.16
C HIS A 90 3.09 3.54 10.55
N HIS A 91 3.31 2.55 9.68
CA HIS A 91 4.18 1.42 10.00
C HIS A 91 5.67 1.78 9.95
N ILE A 92 5.99 2.97 9.43
CA ILE A 92 7.34 3.53 9.40
C ILE A 92 7.58 4.31 10.70
N VAL A 93 7.84 3.56 11.78
CA VAL A 93 8.12 4.13 13.11
C VAL A 93 9.42 4.94 13.08
N ASN A 94 9.45 6.06 13.80
CA ASN A 94 10.61 6.96 13.88
C ASN A 94 11.90 6.23 14.27
N GLY A 95 13.03 6.71 13.72
CA GLY A 95 14.36 6.17 14.00
C GLY A 95 14.80 4.98 13.12
N ARG A 96 13.91 4.43 12.28
CA ARG A 96 14.30 3.35 11.35
C ARG A 96 14.90 3.87 10.05
N ASN A 97 15.91 3.15 9.58
CA ASN A 97 16.53 3.40 8.29
C ASN A 97 15.62 2.90 7.16
N ILE A 98 15.19 3.83 6.30
CA ILE A 98 14.37 3.55 5.12
C ILE A 98 15.15 3.68 3.80
N ALA A 99 16.48 3.66 3.81
CA ALA A 99 17.30 3.78 2.60
C ALA A 99 16.95 2.74 1.52
N TRP A 100 16.32 1.62 1.91
CA TRP A 100 15.80 0.60 1.01
C TRP A 100 14.77 1.13 0.01
N VAL A 101 14.11 2.27 0.26
CA VAL A 101 13.16 2.88 -0.69
C VAL A 101 13.80 3.19 -2.05
N LYS A 102 15.14 3.31 -2.13
CA LYS A 102 15.87 3.49 -3.39
C LYS A 102 15.72 2.32 -4.38
N PHE A 103 15.31 1.14 -3.89
CA PHE A 103 15.06 -0.04 -4.72
C PHE A 103 13.63 -0.10 -5.29
N PHE A 104 12.82 0.93 -5.06
CA PHE A 104 11.39 0.97 -5.41
C PHE A 104 11.06 2.16 -6.30
N ASN A 105 10.04 1.96 -7.14
CA ASN A 105 9.24 3.07 -7.66
C ASN A 105 8.26 3.47 -6.55
N ASN A 106 8.57 4.58 -5.87
CA ASN A 106 7.79 5.08 -4.75
C ASN A 106 6.64 5.96 -5.23
N CYS A 107 5.45 5.70 -4.71
CA CYS A 107 4.25 6.44 -5.03
C CYS A 107 3.43 6.68 -3.76
N LEU A 108 2.93 7.89 -3.56
CA LEU A 108 1.99 8.21 -2.49
C LEU A 108 0.57 8.28 -3.05
N LEU A 109 -0.36 7.72 -2.30
CA LEU A 109 -1.79 7.78 -2.57
C LEU A 109 -2.44 8.61 -1.47
N ILE A 110 -2.92 9.79 -1.86
CA ILE A 110 -3.55 10.77 -0.98
C ILE A 110 -5.05 10.80 -1.22
N ARG A 111 -5.78 11.38 -0.28
CA ARG A 111 -7.20 11.68 -0.40
C ARG A 111 -7.48 12.93 0.41
N HIS A 112 -8.50 13.69 0.03
CA HIS A 112 -8.89 14.89 0.75
C HIS A 112 -9.16 14.59 2.24
N PRO A 113 -8.58 15.37 3.20
CA PRO A 113 -8.72 15.13 4.64
C PRO A 113 -10.17 15.01 5.12
N LYS A 114 -11.07 15.86 4.61
CA LYS A 114 -12.51 15.78 4.91
C LYS A 114 -13.08 14.39 4.65
N ASP A 115 -12.79 13.78 3.51
CA ASP A 115 -13.34 12.48 3.13
C ASP A 115 -12.71 11.35 3.95
N VAL A 116 -11.43 11.47 4.28
CA VAL A 116 -10.73 10.51 5.15
C VAL A 116 -11.30 10.56 6.56
N ILE A 117 -11.50 11.75 7.15
CA ILE A 117 -12.11 11.93 8.48
C ILE A 117 -13.49 11.27 8.53
N ILE A 118 -14.36 11.59 7.55
CA ILE A 118 -15.71 11.01 7.49
C ILE A 118 -15.67 9.49 7.34
N SER A 119 -14.75 8.95 6.52
CA SER A 119 -14.63 7.50 6.33
C SER A 119 -14.04 6.79 7.55
N TYR A 120 -13.05 7.40 8.20
CA TYR A 120 -12.33 6.85 9.34
C TYR A 120 -13.22 6.83 10.58
N ALA A 121 -13.98 7.90 10.83
CA ALA A 121 -14.88 8.00 11.99
C ALA A 121 -16.01 6.95 12.00
N LYS A 122 -16.36 6.37 10.84
CA LYS A 122 -17.28 5.20 10.77
C LYS A 122 -16.62 3.90 11.25
N GLN A 123 -15.30 3.85 11.11
CA GLN A 123 -14.32 2.82 11.48
C GLN A 123 -14.02 2.71 12.97
N SER A 124 -13.53 3.84 13.46
CA SER A 124 -12.73 3.95 14.67
C SER A 124 -12.77 5.40 15.17
N PRO A 125 -12.62 5.64 16.48
CA PRO A 125 -12.48 6.99 17.01
C PRO A 125 -11.22 7.66 16.46
N ILE A 126 -11.26 8.98 16.29
CA ILE A 126 -10.11 9.79 15.92
C ILE A 126 -9.60 10.46 17.20
N ASN A 127 -8.43 10.04 17.67
CA ASN A 127 -7.77 10.55 18.87
C ASN A 127 -6.85 11.74 18.57
N GLY A 128 -6.42 11.91 17.31
CA GLY A 128 -5.66 13.07 16.90
C GLY A 128 -5.22 13.07 15.44
N ILE A 129 -4.52 14.14 15.04
CA ILE A 129 -4.08 14.35 13.65
C ILE A 129 -3.16 13.23 13.12
N ASN A 130 -2.47 12.53 14.02
CA ASN A 130 -1.56 11.45 13.66
C ASN A 130 -2.29 10.19 13.16
N ASP A 131 -3.56 10.00 13.52
CA ASP A 131 -4.35 8.83 13.09
C ASP A 131 -4.56 8.82 11.58
N LEU A 132 -4.64 10.01 10.96
CA LEU A 132 -4.94 10.16 9.54
C LEU A 132 -3.71 9.99 8.63
N GLY A 133 -2.50 10.01 9.20
CA GLY A 133 -1.27 9.72 8.46
C GLY A 133 -0.72 10.85 7.59
N TYR A 134 -1.30 12.05 7.59
CA TYR A 134 -0.86 13.14 6.70
C TYR A 134 0.53 13.67 7.06
N LEU A 135 0.82 13.86 8.35
CA LEU A 135 2.15 14.30 8.80
C LEU A 135 3.22 13.27 8.44
N GLN A 136 2.89 11.99 8.61
CA GLN A 136 3.74 10.86 8.27
C GLN A 136 3.98 10.80 6.75
N GLN A 137 2.96 11.04 5.93
CA GLN A 137 3.09 11.13 4.46
C GLN A 137 4.00 12.27 4.03
N VAL A 138 3.83 13.48 4.58
CA VAL A 138 4.69 14.63 4.26
C VAL A 138 6.14 14.36 4.66
N ASN A 139 6.36 13.78 5.85
CA ASN A 139 7.69 13.42 6.31
C ASN A 139 8.32 12.35 5.41
N LEU A 140 7.56 11.34 5.01
CA LEU A 140 8.03 10.29 4.12
C LEU A 140 8.35 10.83 2.72
N PHE A 141 7.51 11.71 2.18
CA PHE A 141 7.72 12.38 0.89
C PHE A 141 9.07 13.11 0.84
N LYS A 142 9.37 13.89 1.88
CA LYS A 142 10.65 14.59 2.03
C LYS A 142 11.83 13.62 2.19
N LYS A 143 11.68 12.58 3.02
CA LYS A 143 12.74 11.57 3.22
C LYS A 143 13.06 10.81 1.93
N ILE A 144 12.06 10.40 1.16
CA ILE A 144 12.26 9.72 -0.13
C ILE A 144 13.02 10.64 -1.09
N LYS A 145 12.68 11.94 -1.17
CA LYS A 145 13.44 12.91 -1.97
C LYS A 145 14.90 13.00 -1.54
N ASN A 146 15.17 13.07 -0.24
CA ASN A 146 16.53 13.15 0.27
C ASN A 146 17.34 11.89 -0.04
N ILE A 147 16.73 10.70 0.02
CA ILE A 147 17.39 9.42 -0.23
C ILE A 147 17.60 9.14 -1.72
N THR A 148 16.62 9.45 -2.56
CA THR A 148 16.59 9.05 -3.98
C THR A 148 16.94 10.18 -4.94
N GLY A 149 17.04 11.41 -4.44
CA GLY A 149 17.21 12.61 -5.26
C GLY A 149 15.97 13.02 -6.05
N LYS A 150 14.84 12.30 -5.98
CA LYS A 150 13.61 12.61 -6.71
C LYS A 150 12.39 12.55 -5.79
N TYR A 151 11.42 13.43 -6.02
CA TYR A 151 10.15 13.33 -5.30
C TYR A 151 9.38 12.09 -5.79
N PRO A 152 8.78 11.31 -4.87
CA PRO A 152 7.88 10.23 -5.27
C PRO A 152 6.64 10.83 -5.95
N PHE A 153 6.05 10.08 -6.88
CA PHE A 153 4.82 10.54 -7.52
C PHE A 153 3.65 10.50 -6.53
N VAL A 154 2.68 11.40 -6.70
CA VAL A 154 1.51 11.50 -5.83
C VAL A 154 0.27 11.37 -6.69
N PHE A 155 -0.65 10.47 -6.29
CA PHE A 155 -1.97 10.35 -6.90
C PHE A 155 -3.05 10.65 -5.87
N ASP A 156 -4.08 11.38 -6.32
CA ASP A 156 -5.31 11.54 -5.55
C ASP A 156 -6.21 10.32 -5.76
N ALA A 157 -6.70 9.74 -4.67
CA ALA A 157 -7.66 8.65 -4.68
C ALA A 157 -8.95 9.05 -5.42
N LYS A 158 -9.40 10.31 -5.30
CA LYS A 158 -10.62 10.80 -5.95
C LYS A 158 -10.51 10.75 -7.47
N ASP A 159 -9.34 11.08 -8.00
CA ASP A 159 -9.03 11.00 -9.42
C ASP A 159 -9.21 9.56 -9.92
N VAL A 160 -8.59 8.60 -9.22
CA VAL A 160 -8.71 7.17 -9.55
C VAL A 160 -10.16 6.70 -9.45
N LEU A 161 -10.90 7.10 -8.42
CA LEU A 161 -12.30 6.71 -8.25
C LEU A 161 -13.22 7.26 -9.36
N THR A 162 -12.93 8.47 -9.84
CA THR A 162 -13.75 9.17 -10.82
C THR A 162 -13.46 8.72 -12.25
N ASN A 163 -12.20 8.39 -12.56
CA ASN A 163 -11.83 7.87 -13.88
C ASN A 163 -10.70 6.82 -13.77
N PRO A 164 -11.01 5.58 -13.34
CA PRO A 164 -10.01 4.56 -13.04
C PRO A 164 -9.10 4.28 -14.24
N GLU A 165 -9.65 4.13 -15.44
CA GLU A 165 -8.86 3.81 -16.63
C GLU A 165 -7.84 4.89 -16.97
N LYS A 166 -8.25 6.16 -16.97
CA LYS A 166 -7.34 7.28 -17.24
C LYS A 166 -6.17 7.28 -16.27
N TYR A 167 -6.45 7.24 -14.96
CA TYR A 167 -5.39 7.38 -13.96
C TYR A 167 -4.53 6.12 -13.81
N LEU A 168 -5.09 4.93 -14.02
CA LEU A 168 -4.30 3.69 -14.08
C LEU A 168 -3.38 3.67 -15.30
N ARG A 169 -3.79 4.20 -16.46
CA ARG A 169 -2.89 4.38 -17.61
C ARG A 169 -1.74 5.34 -17.30
N ILE A 170 -2.03 6.45 -16.61
CA ILE A 170 -0.99 7.41 -16.17
C ILE A 170 -0.03 6.72 -15.18
N MET A 171 -0.53 5.99 -14.19
CA MET A 171 0.28 5.20 -13.26
C MET A 171 1.16 4.18 -13.99
N CYS A 172 0.58 3.40 -14.91
CA CYS A 172 1.32 2.39 -15.67
C CYS A 172 2.45 3.04 -16.49
N LYS A 173 2.18 4.17 -17.15
CA LYS A 173 3.21 4.94 -17.86
C LYS A 173 4.32 5.43 -16.93
N TYR A 174 3.98 5.93 -15.74
CA TYR A 174 4.96 6.36 -14.74
C TYR A 174 5.85 5.20 -14.29
N PHE A 175 5.25 4.04 -13.98
CA PHE A 175 5.98 2.83 -13.59
C PHE A 175 6.67 2.11 -14.75
N LYS A 176 6.51 2.60 -15.98
CA LYS A 176 7.02 1.98 -17.21
C LYS A 176 6.53 0.53 -17.40
N ILE A 177 5.26 0.29 -17.09
CA ILE A 177 4.56 -0.98 -17.31
C ILE A 177 3.42 -0.79 -18.29
N ASN A 178 3.03 -1.88 -18.97
CA ASN A 178 1.86 -1.87 -19.84
C ASN A 178 0.59 -1.79 -19.00
N PHE A 179 -0.36 -0.95 -19.40
CA PHE A 179 -1.71 -0.97 -18.85
C PHE A 179 -2.40 -2.29 -19.18
N SER A 180 -3.15 -2.82 -18.22
CA SER A 180 -3.99 -4.01 -18.42
C SER A 180 -5.43 -3.66 -18.09
N LYS A 181 -6.38 -3.98 -18.98
CA LYS A 181 -7.81 -3.79 -18.72
C LYS A 181 -8.30 -4.59 -17.50
N LYS A 182 -7.60 -5.68 -17.14
CA LYS A 182 -7.89 -6.46 -15.92
C LYS A 182 -7.72 -5.64 -14.64
N MET A 183 -7.01 -4.52 -14.69
CA MET A 183 -6.88 -3.62 -13.54
C MET A 183 -8.18 -2.90 -13.16
N LEU A 184 -9.18 -2.86 -14.05
CA LEU A 184 -10.41 -2.09 -13.86
C LEU A 184 -11.49 -2.85 -13.09
N ASN A 185 -11.49 -4.18 -13.20
CA ASN A 185 -12.49 -5.04 -12.61
C ASN A 185 -11.83 -6.26 -12.00
N TRP A 186 -12.32 -6.74 -10.88
CA TRP A 186 -11.84 -7.93 -10.18
C TRP A 186 -13.01 -8.79 -9.70
N PRO A 187 -12.82 -10.10 -9.49
CA PRO A 187 -13.84 -10.94 -8.85
C PRO A 187 -14.18 -10.41 -7.44
N GLN A 188 -15.38 -10.65 -6.94
CA GLN A 188 -15.66 -10.42 -5.52
C GLN A 188 -14.95 -11.46 -4.63
N GLY A 189 -14.98 -11.25 -3.31
CA GLY A 189 -14.47 -12.19 -2.32
C GLY A 189 -13.13 -11.82 -1.72
N SER A 190 -12.73 -12.60 -0.71
CA SER A 190 -11.41 -12.54 -0.10
C SER A 190 -10.32 -13.02 -1.06
N ARG A 191 -9.07 -12.72 -0.72
CA ARG A 191 -7.88 -13.20 -1.44
C ARG A 191 -6.90 -13.82 -0.48
N ILE A 192 -6.12 -14.77 -0.98
CA ILE A 192 -4.99 -15.36 -0.23
C ILE A 192 -3.91 -14.32 0.10
N THR A 193 -3.85 -13.24 -0.68
CA THR A 193 -2.93 -12.11 -0.48
C THR A 193 -3.43 -11.10 0.55
N ASP A 194 -4.67 -11.22 1.01
CA ASP A 194 -5.20 -10.37 2.08
C ASP A 194 -4.50 -10.71 3.39
N GLY A 195 -4.09 -9.69 4.13
CA GLY A 195 -3.62 -9.90 5.48
C GLY A 195 -4.70 -10.53 6.37
N VAL A 196 -4.26 -11.18 7.46
CA VAL A 196 -5.14 -11.79 8.48
C VAL A 196 -6.09 -10.77 9.14
N TRP A 197 -5.80 -9.47 8.99
CA TRP A 197 -6.65 -8.37 9.44
C TRP A 197 -7.81 -8.03 8.49
N SER A 198 -7.88 -8.65 7.31
CA SER A 198 -8.91 -8.36 6.31
C SER A 198 -10.36 -8.48 6.80
N PRO A 199 -10.74 -9.40 7.71
CA PRO A 199 -12.11 -9.47 8.23
C PRO A 199 -12.56 -8.17 8.92
N TYR A 200 -11.63 -7.40 9.48
CA TYR A 200 -11.92 -6.16 10.20
C TYR A 200 -12.01 -4.95 9.27
N TRP A 201 -11.18 -4.91 8.23
CA TRP A 201 -11.00 -3.67 7.45
C TRP A 201 -11.55 -3.76 6.01
N TYR A 202 -11.68 -4.96 5.44
CA TYR A 202 -11.83 -5.15 3.98
C TYR A 202 -13.25 -5.47 3.51
N LYS A 203 -14.26 -5.38 4.38
CA LYS A 203 -15.67 -5.62 4.02
C LYS A 203 -16.08 -4.96 2.70
N ASN A 204 -15.71 -3.69 2.48
CA ASN A 204 -16.10 -2.97 1.27
C ASN A 204 -15.43 -3.48 0.00
N VAL A 205 -14.13 -3.81 0.06
CA VAL A 205 -13.39 -4.28 -1.12
C VAL A 205 -13.68 -5.74 -1.44
N ILE A 206 -13.97 -6.56 -0.43
CA ILE A 206 -14.45 -7.95 -0.60
C ILE A 206 -15.75 -7.96 -1.40
N ASN A 207 -16.63 -6.98 -1.17
CA ASN A 207 -17.92 -6.86 -1.86
C ASN A 207 -17.84 -6.04 -3.16
N SER A 208 -16.67 -5.54 -3.56
CA SER A 208 -16.51 -4.78 -4.80
C SER A 208 -15.96 -5.64 -5.93
N SER A 209 -16.31 -5.27 -7.15
CA SER A 209 -15.78 -5.86 -8.38
C SER A 209 -15.05 -4.85 -9.26
N SER A 210 -14.92 -3.61 -8.80
CA SER A 210 -14.27 -2.48 -9.47
C SER A 210 -14.07 -1.33 -8.47
N PHE A 211 -13.43 -0.25 -8.93
CA PHE A 211 -13.40 1.00 -8.19
C PHE A 211 -14.82 1.59 -8.09
N LYS A 212 -15.20 2.01 -6.88
CA LYS A 212 -16.49 2.64 -6.60
C LYS A 212 -16.26 3.97 -5.86
N PRO A 213 -16.86 5.09 -6.32
CA PRO A 213 -16.82 6.38 -5.62
C PRO A 213 -17.30 6.31 -4.16
#